data_AF-A0A2U0DQP1-F1
#
_entry.id   AF-A0A2U0DQP1-F1
#
_cell.length_a   1.000
_cell.length_b   1.000
_cell.length_c   1.000
_cell.angle_alpha   90.00
_cell.angle_beta   90.00
_cell.angle_gamma   90.00
#
_symmetry.space_group_name_H-M   'P 1'
#
loop_
_entity.id
_entity.type
_entity.pdbx_description
1 polymer ?
#
loop_
_entity_poly.entity_id
_entity_poly.type
_entity_poly.pdbx_seq_one_letter_code
_entity_poly.pdbx_strand_id
1 'polypeptide(L)' 'MEKTLFYVIFEVLNIEQELKEGSTVKTGERLIGLYNSIEKTVTYTDVNGEEYVFPEKTCTIISKL' A
#
# COMPACT_ATOMS: atom_id res chain seq x y z
N MET A 1 -7.07 -8.12 20.20
CA MET A 1 -6.62 -8.46 18.83
C MET A 1 -5.13 -8.15 18.77
N GLU A 2 -4.29 -9.12 18.40
CA GLU A 2 -2.86 -8.85 18.24
C GLU A 2 -2.63 -7.97 17.01
N LYS A 3 -1.90 -6.86 17.19
CA LYS A 3 -1.45 -6.00 16.10
C LYS A 3 -0.39 -6.77 15.32
N THR A 4 -0.73 -7.24 14.13
CA THR A 4 0.25 -7.88 13.25
C THR A 4 0.58 -6.92 12.13
N LEU A 5 1.77 -6.34 12.19
CA LEU A 5 2.39 -5.63 11.08
C LEU A 5 3.23 -6.63 10.29
N PHE A 6 3.04 -6.69 8.98
CA PHE A 6 3.84 -7.56 8.11
C PHE A 6 3.91 -7.02 6.69
N TYR A 7 5.00 -7.32 6.00
CA TYR A 7 5.17 -6.93 4.61
C TYR A 7 4.32 -7.81 3.69
N VAL A 8 3.72 -7.19 2.68
CA VAL A 8 2.90 -7.84 1.66
C VAL A 8 3.27 -7.34 0.28
N ILE A 9 3.05 -8.20 -0.72
CA ILE A 9 2.89 -7.76 -2.11
C ILE A 9 1.42 -7.41 -2.29
N PHE A 10 1.14 -6.21 -2.80
CA PHE A 10 -0.21 -5.76 -3.08
C PHE A 10 -0.33 -5.15 -4.48
N GLU A 11 -1.51 -5.22 -5.06
CA GLU A 11 -1.87 -4.56 -6.32
C GLU A 11 -2.72 -3.31 -6.04
N VAL A 12 -2.34 -2.17 -6.61
CA VAL A 12 -3.11 -0.91 -6.47
C VAL A 12 -4.34 -0.98 -7.38
N LEU A 13 -5.54 -0.97 -6.80
CA LEU A 13 -6.79 -0.99 -7.58
C LEU A 13 -7.29 0.42 -7.88
N ASN A 14 -7.20 1.31 -6.90
CA ASN A 14 -7.67 2.69 -6.98
C ASN A 14 -6.75 3.62 -6.19
N ILE A 15 -6.68 4.88 -6.59
CA ILE A 15 -5.88 5.91 -5.92
C ILE A 15 -6.87 7.02 -5.51
N GLU A 16 -7.21 7.05 -4.23
CA GLU A 16 -8.16 8.03 -3.66
C GLU A 16 -7.46 9.24 -3.02
N GLN A 17 -6.14 9.28 -3.06
CA GLN A 17 -5.28 10.30 -2.45
C GLN A 17 -4.55 11.09 -3.53
N GLU A 18 -4.13 12.32 -3.21
CA GLU A 18 -3.30 13.12 -4.09
C GLU A 18 -1.89 12.52 -4.15
N LEU A 19 -1.39 12.30 -5.37
CA LEU A 19 -0.01 11.88 -5.58
C LEU A 19 0.86 13.12 -5.73
N LYS A 20 2.01 13.11 -5.06
CA LYS A 20 3.01 14.16 -5.22
C LYS A 20 3.62 14.12 -6.62
N GLU A 21 4.09 15.28 -7.08
CA GLU A 21 4.82 15.37 -8.34
C GLU A 21 6.02 14.42 -8.33
N GLY A 22 6.15 13.61 -9.39
CA GLY A 22 7.20 12.60 -9.49
C GLY A 22 6.88 11.25 -8.82
N SER A 23 5.70 11.09 -8.21
CA SER A 23 5.23 9.79 -7.73
C SER A 23 5.17 8.77 -8.87
N THR A 24 5.67 7.56 -8.60
CA THR A 24 5.64 6.46 -9.58
C THR A 24 4.42 5.56 -9.43
N VAL A 25 3.61 5.75 -8.37
CA VAL A 25 2.45 4.91 -8.04
C VAL A 25 1.40 4.96 -9.14
N LYS A 26 0.99 3.80 -9.65
CA LYS A 26 -0.08 3.68 -10.65
C LYS A 26 -1.08 2.57 -10.30
N THR A 27 -2.32 2.72 -10.77
CA THR A 27 -3.29 1.61 -10.72
C THR A 27 -2.81 0.43 -11.57
N GLY A 28 -3.08 -0.80 -11.10
CA GLY A 28 -2.57 -2.05 -11.65
C GLY A 28 -1.11 -2.36 -11.29
N GLU A 29 -0.40 -1.46 -10.62
CA GLU A 29 0.98 -1.70 -10.19
C GLU A 29 1.03 -2.62 -8.97
N ARG A 30 2.07 -3.45 -8.92
CA ARG A 30 2.35 -4.34 -7.78
C ARG A 30 3.53 -3.82 -6.99
N LEU A 31 3.29 -3.58 -5.72
CA LEU A 31 4.24 -2.94 -4.80
C LEU A 31 4.42 -3.79 -3.55
N ILE A 32 5.51 -3.54 -2.83
CA ILE A 32 5.75 -4.14 -1.51
C ILE A 32 5.45 -3.08 -0.46
N GLY A 33 4.53 -3.37 0.44
CA GLY A 33 4.13 -2.44 1.50
C GLY A 33 3.96 -3.12 2.85
N LEU A 34 3.85 -2.32 3.90
CA LEU A 34 3.61 -2.77 5.27
C LEU A 34 2.10 -2.81 5.53
N TYR A 35 1.52 -3.99 5.70
CA TYR A 35 0.11 -4.14 6.02
C TYR A 35 -0.13 -4.07 7.54
N ASN A 36 -1.12 -3.27 7.93
CA ASN A 36 -1.65 -3.19 9.29
C ASN A 36 -3.00 -3.90 9.37
N SER A 37 -3.01 -5.08 10.02
CA SER A 37 -4.21 -5.92 10.12
C SER A 37 -5.35 -5.32 10.97
N ILE A 38 -5.05 -4.32 11.80
CA ILE A 38 -6.05 -3.62 12.63
C ILE A 38 -6.71 -2.51 11.84
N GLU A 39 -5.89 -1.65 11.22
CA GLU A 39 -6.37 -0.50 10.43
C GLU A 39 -6.86 -0.88 9.04
N LYS A 40 -6.52 -2.09 8.57
CA LYS A 40 -6.87 -2.59 7.23
C LYS A 40 -6.29 -1.68 6.14
N THR A 41 -5.02 -1.35 6.29
CA THR A 41 -4.26 -0.45 5.42
C THR A 41 -2.91 -1.04 5.07
N VAL A 42 -2.40 -0.70 3.89
CA VAL A 42 -1.02 -0.94 3.46
C VAL A 42 -0.30 0.40 3.37
N THR A 43 0.80 0.56 4.08
CA THR A 43 1.72 1.70 3.91
C THR A 43 2.80 1.35 2.91
N TYR A 44 2.98 2.18 1.91
CA TYR A 44 4.04 2.07 0.90
C TYR A 44 4.88 3.34 0.91
N THR A 45 6.20 3.18 0.89
CA THR A 45 7.15 4.29 0.73
C THR A 45 7.74 4.19 -0.67
N ASP A 46 7.57 5.23 -1.50
CA ASP A 46 8.10 5.25 -2.85
C ASP A 46 9.62 5.50 -2.88
N VAL A 47 10.19 5.48 -4.09
CA VAL A 47 11.63 5.71 -4.33
C VAL A 47 12.11 7.11 -3.95
N ASN A 48 11.19 8.07 -3.79
CA ASN A 48 11.47 9.44 -3.37
C ASN A 48 11.35 9.60 -1.83
N GLY A 49 11.03 8.53 -1.11
CA GLY A 49 10.82 8.56 0.34
C GLY A 49 9.41 9.03 0.74
N GLU A 50 8.47 9.11 -0.21
CA GLU A 50 7.12 9.56 0.05
C GLU A 50 6.22 8.41 0.49
N GLU A 51 5.47 8.63 1.58
CA GLU A 51 4.58 7.63 2.14
C GLU A 51 3.16 7.76 1.59
N TYR A 52 2.60 6.62 1.24
CA TYR A 52 1.26 6.46 0.69
C TYR A 52 0.53 5.38 1.45
N VAL A 53 -0.74 5.62 1.79
CA VAL A 53 -1.55 4.68 2.57
C VAL A 53 -2.72 4.20 1.74
N PHE A 54 -2.76 2.89 1.49
CA PHE A 54 -3.81 2.23 0.73
C PHE A 54 -4.73 1.46 1.66
N PRO A 55 -5.98 1.89 1.86
CA PRO A 55 -7.00 1.04 2.49
C PRO A 55 -7.17 -0.29 1.73
N GLU A 56 -7.57 -1.36 2.42
CA GLU A 56 -7.80 -2.67 1.81
C GLU A 56 -8.89 -2.66 0.71
N LYS A 57 -9.75 -1.63 0.67
CA LYS A 57 -10.71 -1.41 -0.43
C LYS A 57 -10.08 -0.84 -1.70
N THR A 58 -8.89 -0.22 -1.62
CA THR A 58 -8.21 0.41 -2.77
C THR A 58 -7.06 -0.43 -3.29
N CYS A 59 -6.79 -1.59 -2.70
CA CYS A 59 -5.76 -2.51 -3.12
C CYS A 59 -6.16 -3.98 -2.90
N THR A 60 -5.44 -4.91 -3.53
CA THR A 60 -5.57 -6.35 -3.24
C THR A 60 -4.26 -6.88 -2.72
N ILE A 61 -4.27 -7.53 -1.56
CA ILE A 61 -3.11 -8.24 -1.03
C ILE A 61 -2.94 -9.54 -1.82
N ILE A 62 -1.79 -9.69 -2.48
CA ILE A 62 -1.46 -10.87 -3.30
C ILE A 62 -0.79 -11.94 -2.44
N SER A 63 0.20 -11.54 -1.63
CA SER A 63 0.94 -12.47 -0.79
C SER A 63 1.55 -11.78 0.42
N LYS A 64 1.65 -12.52 1.52
CA LYS A 64 2.47 -12.16 2.69
C LYS A 64 3.92 -12.57 2.46
N LEU A 65 4.87 -11.72 2.87
CA LEU A 65 6.31 -12.00 2.87
C LEU A 65 6.77 -12.61 4.21
#